data_AF-A0A520RMD4-F1
#
_entry.id   AF-A0A520RMD4-F1
#
_cell.length_a   1.000
_cell.length_b   1.000
_cell.length_c   1.000
_cell.angle_alpha   90.00
_cell.angle_beta   90.00
_cell.angle_gamma   90.00
#
_symmetry.space_group_name_H-M   'P 1'
#
loop_
_entity.id
_entity.type
_entity.pdbx_description
1 polymer ?
#
loop_
_entity_poly.entity_id
_entity_poly.type
_entity_poly.pdbx_seq_one_letter_code
_entity_poly.pdbx_strand_id
1 'polypeptide(L)'
;MELLDGHEQWWKAVKPLKSLLERFEQLRESAGIHDWPMNAMRHTAPSHWLNFYQDEAKAALHLGHSPAMLHSHYKALVTRRESEEFFELWR
;
A
#
# COMPACT_ATOMS: atom_id res chain seq x y z
N MET A 1 -6.89 1.73 -14.57
CA MET A 1 -6.60 2.15 -13.19
C MET A 1 -5.65 3.32 -13.33
N GLU A 2 -6.12 4.53 -13.05
CA GLU A 2 -5.27 5.72 -13.07
C GLU A 2 -4.43 5.73 -11.79
N LEU A 3 -3.12 5.88 -11.93
CA LEU A 3 -2.21 6.11 -10.82
C LEU A 3 -2.24 7.60 -10.47
N LEU A 4 -1.80 7.95 -9.27
CA LEU A 4 -1.61 9.34 -8.86
C LEU A 4 -0.65 10.06 -9.82
N ASP A 5 -0.82 11.37 -9.98
CA ASP A 5 0.03 12.16 -10.88
C ASP A 5 1.52 12.03 -10.48
N GLY A 6 2.37 11.71 -11.45
CA GLY A 6 3.79 11.42 -11.23
C GLY A 6 4.14 9.97 -10.85
N HIS A 7 3.17 9.06 -10.67
CA HIS A 7 3.46 7.66 -10.36
C HIS A 7 3.49 6.78 -11.61
N GLU A 8 4.57 6.02 -11.80
CA GLU A 8 4.69 5.05 -12.89
C GLU A 8 4.14 3.67 -12.53
N GLN A 9 3.68 2.96 -13.56
CA GLN A 9 3.26 1.56 -13.43
C GLN A 9 4.47 0.69 -13.08
N TRP A 10 4.42 0.02 -11.93
CA TRP A 10 5.55 -0.75 -11.39
C TRP A 10 6.11 -1.79 -12.39
N TRP A 11 5.26 -2.35 -13.27
CA TRP A 11 5.68 -3.34 -14.27
C TRP A 11 6.57 -2.78 -15.39
N LYS A 12 6.59 -1.46 -15.60
CA LYS A 12 7.53 -0.82 -16.54
C LYS A 12 8.97 -0.85 -16.03
N ALA A 13 9.17 -0.99 -14.72
CA ALA A 13 10.49 -1.08 -14.09
C ALA A 13 11.03 -2.53 -13.97
N VAL A 14 10.29 -3.54 -14.44
CA VAL A 14 10.58 -4.95 -14.15
C VAL A 14 11.51 -5.57 -15.19
N LYS A 15 12.80 -5.67 -14.86
CA LYS A 15 13.66 -6.76 -15.35
C LYS A 15 13.25 -8.06 -14.64
N PRO A 16 13.54 -9.28 -15.15
CA PRO A 16 13.30 -10.49 -14.37
C PRO A 16 14.12 -10.42 -13.08
N LEU A 17 13.42 -10.16 -11.97
CA LEU A 17 14.03 -10.00 -10.66
C LEU A 17 14.05 -11.37 -9.96
N LYS A 18 15.06 -11.60 -9.11
CA LYS A 18 15.12 -12.75 -8.18
C LYS A 18 13.81 -12.92 -7.40
N SER A 19 13.68 -14.03 -6.66
CA SER A 19 12.51 -14.30 -5.81
C SER A 19 12.13 -13.06 -4.99
N LEU A 20 10.84 -12.72 -4.98
CA LEU A 20 10.32 -11.55 -4.24
C LEU A 20 10.71 -11.64 -2.76
N LEU A 21 10.66 -12.85 -2.21
CA LEU A 21 10.97 -13.14 -0.81
C LEU A 21 12.43 -12.79 -0.48
N GLU A 22 13.39 -13.24 -1.28
CA GLU A 22 14.81 -12.94 -1.05
C GLU A 22 15.10 -11.43 -1.09
N ARG A 23 14.51 -10.71 -2.06
CA ARG A 23 14.66 -9.26 -2.17
C ARG A 23 14.02 -8.52 -1.00
N PHE A 24 12.86 -9.00 -0.54
CA PHE A 24 12.16 -8.44 0.60
C PHE A 24 12.97 -8.61 1.89
N GLU A 25 13.54 -9.79 2.14
CA GLU A 25 14.39 -10.02 3.32
C GLU A 25 15.64 -9.14 3.30
N GLN A 26 16.32 -9.03 2.15
CA GLN A 26 17.48 -8.13 2.01
C GLN A 26 17.13 -6.67 2.31
N LEU A 27 15.99 -6.20 1.78
CA LEU A 27 15.52 -4.83 2.04
C LEU A 27 15.21 -4.63 3.52
N ARG A 28 14.49 -5.58 4.13
CA ARG A 28 14.13 -5.57 5.55
C ARG A 28 15.36 -5.51 6.45
N GLU A 29 16.36 -6.35 6.18
CA GLU A 29 17.64 -6.35 6.90
C GLU A 29 18.38 -5.02 6.74
N SER A 30 18.48 -4.50 5.51
CA SER A 30 19.16 -3.22 5.24
C SER A 30 18.48 -2.02 5.91
N ALA A 31 17.17 -2.10 6.13
CA ALA A 31 16.39 -1.10 6.85
C ALA A 31 16.48 -1.24 8.38
N GLY A 32 17.17 -2.27 8.89
CA GLY A 32 17.30 -2.53 10.33
C GLY A 32 15.99 -3.00 10.98
N ILE A 33 15.05 -3.55 10.20
CA ILE A 33 13.74 -3.97 10.72
C ILE A 33 13.79 -5.44 11.13
N HIS A 34 13.96 -5.70 12.42
CA HIS A 34 14.10 -7.06 12.94
C HIS A 34 12.77 -7.81 13.07
N ASP A 35 11.69 -7.10 13.41
CA ASP A 35 10.35 -7.67 13.54
C ASP A 35 9.42 -7.09 12.46
N TRP A 36 8.99 -7.94 11.53
CA TRP A 36 8.02 -7.57 10.50
C TRP A 36 6.64 -8.11 10.85
N PRO A 37 5.63 -7.25 11.09
CA PRO A 37 4.29 -7.71 11.41
C PRO A 37 3.66 -8.50 10.26
N MET A 38 2.95 -9.58 10.60
CA MET A 38 2.21 -10.35 9.62
C MET A 38 1.20 -9.46 8.90
N ASN A 39 1.16 -9.55 7.57
CA ASN A 39 0.26 -8.78 6.72
C ASN A 39 0.40 -7.25 6.82
N ALA A 40 1.51 -6.71 7.34
CA ALA A 40 1.69 -5.26 7.52
C ALA A 40 1.29 -4.46 6.27
N MET A 41 1.84 -4.80 5.10
CA MET A 41 1.54 -4.12 3.84
C MET A 41 0.05 -4.21 3.45
N ARG A 42 -0.59 -5.35 3.73
CA ARG A 42 -2.02 -5.58 3.45
C ARG A 42 -2.94 -4.79 4.40
N HIS A 43 -2.47 -4.36 5.57
CA HIS A 43 -3.22 -3.46 6.44
C HIS A 43 -2.93 -1.98 6.15
N THR A 44 -1.67 -1.65 5.82
CA THR A 44 -1.24 -0.28 5.52
C THR A 44 -1.89 0.25 4.25
N ALA A 45 -1.80 -0.48 3.13
CA ALA A 45 -2.28 0.03 1.85
C ALA A 45 -3.79 0.33 1.84
N PRO A 46 -4.70 -0.55 2.32
CA PRO A 46 -6.13 -0.26 2.32
C PRO A 46 -6.53 0.93 3.20
N SER A 47 -5.86 1.11 4.34
CA SER A 47 -6.14 2.21 5.25
C SER A 47 -5.85 3.56 4.60
N HIS A 48 -4.69 3.69 3.93
CA HIS A 48 -4.33 4.92 3.22
C HIS A 48 -5.15 5.15 1.95
N TRP A 49 -5.44 4.11 1.16
CA TRP A 49 -6.28 4.26 -0.03
C TRP A 49 -7.73 4.62 0.31
N LEU A 50 -8.28 4.04 1.38
CA LEU A 50 -9.61 4.43 1.87
C LEU A 50 -9.63 5.88 2.34
N ASN A 51 -8.61 6.31 3.08
CA ASN A 51 -8.48 7.71 3.50
C ASN A 51 -8.30 8.66 2.30
N PHE A 52 -7.53 8.27 1.29
CA PHE A 52 -7.33 9.07 0.08
C PHE A 52 -8.63 9.28 -0.70
N TYR A 53 -9.34 8.19 -1.00
CA TYR A 53 -10.56 8.28 -1.81
C TYR A 53 -11.77 8.82 -1.05
N GLN A 54 -11.80 8.69 0.28
CA GLN A 54 -12.98 8.97 1.12
C GLN A 54 -14.25 8.27 0.59
N ASP A 55 -14.08 7.10 -0.05
CA ASP A 55 -15.12 6.36 -0.75
C ASP A 55 -14.74 4.86 -0.75
N GLU A 56 -15.50 4.06 0.00
CA GLU A 56 -15.25 2.63 0.14
C GLU A 56 -15.41 1.87 -1.17
N ALA A 57 -16.31 2.30 -2.07
CA ALA A 57 -16.55 1.61 -3.34
C ALA A 57 -15.39 1.83 -4.32
N LYS A 58 -14.86 3.05 -4.39
CA LYS A 58 -13.66 3.36 -5.18
C LYS A 58 -12.42 2.62 -4.64
N ALA A 59 -12.20 2.67 -3.33
CA ALA A 59 -11.08 1.97 -2.71
C ALA A 59 -11.21 0.44 -2.90
N ALA A 60 -12.42 -0.12 -2.78
CA ALA A 60 -12.69 -1.53 -3.01
C ALA A 60 -12.35 -1.96 -4.44
N LEU A 61 -12.78 -1.18 -5.44
CA LEU A 61 -12.47 -1.43 -6.84
C LEU A 61 -10.95 -1.35 -7.12
N HIS A 62 -10.25 -0.43 -6.46
CA HIS A 62 -8.80 -0.26 -6.61
C HIS A 62 -8.02 -1.45 -6.00
N LEU A 63 -8.42 -1.90 -4.82
CA LEU A 63 -7.70 -2.90 -4.02
C LEU A 63 -8.13 -4.35 -4.28
N GLY A 64 -9.26 -4.56 -4.99
CA GLY A 64 -9.88 -5.88 -5.13
C GLY A 64 -10.52 -6.39 -3.83
N HIS A 65 -10.99 -5.48 -2.98
CA HIS A 65 -11.65 -5.77 -1.71
C HIS A 65 -13.17 -5.58 -1.81
N SER A 66 -13.92 -5.99 -0.78
CA SER A 66 -15.34 -5.60 -0.66
C SER A 66 -15.46 -4.29 0.15
N PRO A 67 -16.42 -3.39 -0.19
CA PRO A 67 -16.62 -2.15 0.57
C PRO A 67 -16.89 -2.37 2.06
N ALA A 68 -17.68 -3.41 2.40
CA ALA A 68 -17.99 -3.76 3.77
C ALA A 68 -16.76 -4.18 4.60
N MET A 69 -15.81 -4.89 3.97
CA MET A 69 -14.55 -5.26 4.60
C MET A 69 -13.68 -4.02 4.83
N LEU A 70 -13.63 -3.10 3.85
CA LEU A 70 -12.89 -1.85 4.01
C LEU A 70 -13.41 -0.98 5.14
N HIS A 71 -14.73 -0.81 5.19
CA HIS A 71 -15.39 -0.02 6.22
C HIS A 71 -15.15 -0.59 7.62
N SER A 72 -15.26 -1.92 7.77
CA SER A 72 -15.15 -2.58 9.08
C SER A 72 -13.72 -2.59 9.63
N HIS A 73 -12.71 -2.70 8.76
CA HIS A 73 -11.34 -2.99 9.20
C HIS A 73 -10.33 -1.87 8.96
N TYR A 74 -10.60 -0.90 8.08
CA TYR A 74 -9.59 0.09 7.68
C TYR A 74 -10.06 1.54 7.80
N LYS A 75 -11.34 1.77 8.15
CA LYS A 75 -11.88 3.12 8.30
C LYS A 75 -11.30 3.81 9.52
N ALA A 76 -10.89 5.07 9.34
CA ALA A 76 -10.39 5.96 10.39
C ALA A 76 -9.14 5.45 11.17
N LEU A 77 -8.39 4.48 10.61
CA LEU A 77 -7.13 4.00 11.20
C LEU A 77 -5.95 4.93 10.95
N VAL A 78 -6.04 5.76 9.90
CA VAL A 78 -4.99 6.70 9.50
C VAL A 78 -5.60 8.08 9.26
N THR A 79 -4.81 9.10 9.56
CA THR A 79 -5.11 10.49 9.27
C THR A 79 -4.83 10.82 7.80
N ARG A 80 -5.35 11.95 7.35
CA ARG A 80 -5.06 12.48 6.01
C ARG A 80 -3.56 12.77 5.83
N ARG A 81 -2.93 13.40 6.82
CA ARG A 81 -1.50 13.72 6.79
C ARG A 81 -0.63 12.47 6.64
N GLU A 82 -0.90 11.43 7.42
CA GLU A 82 -0.16 10.16 7.31
C GLU A 82 -0.35 9.50 5.94
N SER A 83 -1.50 9.70 5.30
CA SER A 83 -1.76 9.20 3.95
C SER A 83 -1.00 10.00 2.90
N GLU A 84 -0.97 11.32 3.00
CA GLU A 84 -0.15 12.19 2.14
C GLU A 84 1.34 11.82 2.25
N GLU A 85 1.88 11.71 3.48
CA GLU A 85 3.27 11.28 3.74
C GLU A 85 3.55 9.89 3.17
N PHE A 86 2.61 8.94 3.30
CA PHE A 86 2.74 7.60 2.74
C PHE A 86 2.84 7.60 1.22
N PHE A 87 2.01 8.37 0.53
CA PHE A 87 2.04 8.43 -0.94
C PHE A 87 3.24 9.22 -1.46
N GLU A 88 3.77 10.19 -0.73
CA GLU A 88 5.01 10.90 -1.08
C GLU A 88 6.23 9.96 -1.10
N LEU A 89 6.30 8.98 -0.19
CA LEU A 89 7.37 7.96 -0.19
C LEU A 89 7.35 7.06 -1.44
N TRP A 90 6.20 6.97 -2.12
CA TRP A 90 6.02 6.15 -3.32
C TRP A 90 6.21 6.94 -4.63
N ARG A 91 6.56 8.22 -4.55
CA ARG A 91 6.85 9.02 -5.75
C ARG A 91 8.17 8.61 -6.41
#